data_AF-D6TY60-F1
#
_entry.id   AF-D6TY60-F1
#
_cell.length_a   1.000
_cell.length_b   1.000
_cell.length_c   1.000
_cell.angle_alpha   90.00
_cell.angle_beta   90.00
_cell.angle_gamma   90.00
#
_symmetry.space_group_name_H-M   'P 1'
#
loop_
_entity.id
_entity.type
_entity.pdbx_description
1 polymer ?
#
loop_
_entity_poly.entity_id
_entity_poly.type
_entity_poly.pdbx_seq_one_letter_code
_entity_poly.pdbx_strand_id
1 'polypeptide(L)'
;MTEEEAQQLRKEHAELKEEVARKDRRIEELEGLLLSALLRIEELERRLAKDSHNSSKPPSSDGPSRKQMPRPTSSQPKGGQPGHRGHALPLVETPDQVITHRPSHCEACHCELGEAAGQVKERRQIHELPVLRLEVTEHQVEVIDCPVCHHLTAASFPVGVNAPAQYGPRVQALAVYLSQYQLLPMERIGEVLEDLLGCPLSDGTLANWTQEAARTLGPTMHILKRLLLLQKLDHVDETGGRVKGLLHWFHVNATQWLTLYHWHRQRGQKAMDAIGILPQYSGRAIHDRLSSYDHYGCAHSVCGAHLLRDCLLIAERDHQPWAQQMHDLLRSMSHITARFRVTGAHRLPQGERDALVLRYFEILQQGFALHRMLAPPPDASAPKKTGRRKQDDAKNLLDALLARAEQVLAFLDDLAVPISPNQAERDLRMIKVQQKISGTFRSAEGATAFCVIRSYLSTMRKQGRSMLAAMTAVFEGSPFSIAWEPGT
;
A
#
# COMPACT_ATOMS: atom_id res chain seq x y z
N MET A 1 44.57 -5.11 -76.47
CA MET A 1 44.13 -4.15 -75.45
C MET A 1 44.82 -2.84 -75.75
N THR A 2 44.07 -1.87 -76.26
CA THR A 2 44.63 -0.55 -76.60
C THR A 2 44.97 0.21 -75.32
N GLU A 3 45.88 1.18 -75.41
CA GLU A 3 46.27 2.01 -74.26
C GLU A 3 45.06 2.77 -73.67
N GLU A 4 44.11 3.14 -74.52
CA GLU A 4 42.82 3.72 -74.14
C GLU A 4 41.94 2.72 -73.36
N GLU A 5 41.86 1.45 -73.77
CA GLU A 5 41.12 0.41 -73.04
C GLU A 5 41.72 0.16 -71.64
N ALA A 6 43.05 0.17 -71.52
CA ALA A 6 43.74 0.01 -70.24
C ALA A 6 43.51 1.20 -69.30
N GLN A 7 43.43 2.41 -69.84
CA GLN A 7 43.15 3.63 -69.08
C GLN A 7 41.68 3.68 -68.62
N GLN A 8 40.76 3.27 -69.48
CA GLN A 8 39.33 3.16 -69.17
C GLN A 8 39.08 2.13 -68.06
N LEU A 9 39.68 0.93 -68.14
CA LEU A 9 39.56 -0.09 -67.09
C LEU A 9 40.15 0.35 -65.73
N ARG A 10 41.25 1.12 -65.73
CA ARG A 10 41.82 1.68 -64.49
C ARG A 10 40.89 2.70 -63.84
N LYS A 11 40.21 3.51 -64.65
CA LYS A 11 39.21 4.47 -64.19
C LYS A 11 38.00 3.77 -63.60
N GLU A 12 37.44 2.79 -64.30
CA GLU A 12 36.30 1.97 -63.81
C GLU A 12 36.65 1.22 -62.52
N HIS A 13 37.86 0.67 -62.41
CA HIS A 13 38.31 0.00 -61.18
C HIS A 13 38.49 0.97 -60.01
N ALA A 14 38.91 2.22 -60.26
CA ALA A 14 38.98 3.26 -59.23
C ALA A 14 37.57 3.68 -58.77
N GLU A 15 36.64 3.88 -59.71
CA GLU A 15 35.23 4.19 -59.42
C GLU A 15 34.55 3.06 -58.63
N LEU A 16 34.77 1.80 -59.01
CA LEU A 16 34.29 0.62 -58.27
C LEU A 16 34.86 0.55 -56.86
N LYS A 17 36.15 0.84 -56.67
CA LYS A 17 36.76 0.87 -55.33
C LYS A 17 36.15 1.95 -54.43
N GLU A 18 35.88 3.13 -54.99
CA GLU A 18 35.22 4.21 -54.26
C GLU A 18 33.76 3.86 -53.93
N GLU A 19 33.05 3.20 -54.84
CA GLU A 19 31.69 2.70 -54.60
C GLU A 19 31.65 1.63 -53.50
N VAL A 20 32.60 0.68 -53.51
CA VAL A 20 32.74 -0.34 -52.46
C VAL A 20 33.02 0.32 -51.12
N ALA A 21 33.99 1.24 -51.03
CA ALA A 21 34.28 1.94 -49.79
C ALA A 21 33.10 2.77 -49.27
N ARG A 22 32.27 3.33 -50.17
CA ARG A 22 31.02 4.02 -49.81
C ARG A 22 29.97 3.04 -49.29
N LYS A 23 29.83 1.87 -49.91
CA LYS A 23 28.92 0.80 -49.48
C LYS A 23 29.35 0.23 -48.11
N ASP A 24 30.63 0.00 -47.88
CA ASP A 24 31.17 -0.50 -46.61
C ASP A 24 30.89 0.47 -45.46
N ARG A 25 31.15 1.77 -45.65
CA ARG A 25 30.78 2.81 -44.66
C ARG A 25 29.29 2.83 -44.37
N ARG A 26 28.44 2.61 -45.38
CA ARG A 26 26.98 2.56 -45.20
C ARG A 26 26.55 1.30 -44.45
N ILE A 27 27.22 0.16 -44.68
CA ILE A 27 26.98 -1.08 -43.94
C ILE A 27 27.31 -0.88 -42.46
N GLU A 28 28.48 -0.34 -42.13
CA GLU A 28 28.88 -0.06 -40.74
C GLU A 28 27.88 0.87 -40.02
N GLU A 29 27.43 1.92 -40.70
CA GLU A 29 26.43 2.85 -40.16
C GLU A 29 25.08 2.16 -39.92
N LEU A 30 24.61 1.35 -40.88
CA LEU A 30 23.37 0.59 -40.76
C LEU A 30 23.45 -0.48 -39.66
N GLU A 31 24.59 -1.16 -39.51
CA GLU A 31 24.83 -2.12 -38.43
C GLU A 31 24.79 -1.44 -37.06
N GLY A 32 25.37 -0.25 -36.93
CA GLY A 32 25.30 0.57 -35.72
C GLY A 32 23.86 0.99 -35.37
N LEU A 33 23.10 1.46 -36.36
CA LEU A 33 21.69 1.83 -36.20
C LEU A 33 20.82 0.62 -35.85
N LEU A 34 21.05 -0.52 -36.51
CA LEU A 34 20.33 -1.76 -36.24
C LEU A 34 20.59 -2.24 -34.81
N LEU A 35 21.84 -2.22 -34.35
CA LEU A 35 22.19 -2.59 -32.98
C LEU A 35 21.50 -1.67 -31.96
N SER A 36 21.50 -0.35 -32.21
CA SER A 36 20.81 0.62 -31.35
C SER A 36 19.30 0.40 -31.34
N ALA A 37 18.69 0.11 -32.50
CA ALA A 37 17.27 -0.17 -32.62
C ALA A 37 16.90 -1.48 -31.89
N LEU A 38 17.68 -2.54 -32.06
CA LEU A 38 17.47 -3.83 -31.38
C LEU A 38 17.58 -3.68 -29.86
N LEU A 39 18.59 -2.96 -29.34
CA LEU A 39 18.71 -2.66 -27.91
C LEU A 39 17.51 -1.85 -27.38
N ARG A 40 16.98 -0.93 -28.19
CA ARG A 40 15.81 -0.14 -27.82
C ARG A 40 14.53 -0.97 -27.83
N ILE A 41 14.34 -1.82 -28.83
CA ILE A 41 13.22 -2.76 -28.92
C ILE A 41 13.24 -3.69 -27.70
N GLU A 42 14.39 -4.28 -27.40
CA GLU A 42 14.56 -5.18 -26.24
C GLU A 42 14.26 -4.48 -24.90
N GLU A 43 14.68 -3.22 -24.73
CA GLU A 43 14.33 -2.41 -23.54
C GLU A 43 12.83 -2.08 -23.48
N LEU A 44 12.19 -1.80 -24.61
CA LEU A 44 10.75 -1.52 -24.67
C LEU A 44 9.93 -2.80 -24.41
N GLU A 45 10.30 -3.91 -25.01
CA GLU A 45 9.73 -5.24 -24.75
C GLU A 45 9.85 -5.60 -23.26
N ARG A 46 11.03 -5.37 -22.64
CA ARG A 46 11.22 -5.54 -21.19
C ARG A 46 10.31 -4.67 -20.34
N ARG A 47 9.93 -3.46 -20.79
CA ARG A 47 9.00 -2.58 -20.07
C ARG A 47 7.55 -3.01 -20.23
N LEU A 48 7.19 -3.52 -21.41
CA LEU A 48 5.86 -4.00 -21.76
C LEU A 48 5.56 -5.36 -21.11
N ALA A 49 6.57 -6.20 -20.90
CA ALA A 49 6.44 -7.48 -20.19
C ALA A 49 6.11 -7.35 -18.69
N LYS A 50 6.17 -6.13 -18.12
CA LYS A 50 5.91 -5.87 -16.70
C LYS A 50 4.52 -5.30 -16.46
N ASP A 51 3.74 -5.94 -15.59
CA ASP A 51 2.45 -5.46 -15.10
C ASP A 51 2.33 -5.64 -13.57
N SER A 52 1.18 -5.38 -12.97
CA SER A 52 0.98 -5.58 -11.53
C SER A 52 0.99 -7.03 -11.06
N HIS A 53 0.87 -7.99 -11.97
CA HIS A 53 0.90 -9.41 -11.66
C HIS A 53 2.33 -9.91 -11.47
N ASN A 54 3.23 -9.52 -12.38
CA ASN A 54 4.61 -9.99 -12.41
C ASN A 54 5.64 -8.90 -12.05
N SER A 55 5.22 -7.74 -11.53
CA SER A 55 6.14 -6.69 -11.09
C SER A 55 5.56 -5.83 -9.95
N SER A 56 6.36 -4.93 -9.38
CA SER A 56 5.90 -3.98 -8.32
C SER A 56 5.07 -2.82 -8.86
N LYS A 57 4.60 -2.88 -10.12
CA LYS A 57 3.68 -1.88 -10.65
C LYS A 57 2.32 -2.01 -9.94
N PRO A 58 1.69 -0.90 -9.53
CA PRO A 58 0.35 -0.98 -8.97
C PRO A 58 -0.65 -1.36 -10.07
N PRO A 59 -1.74 -2.09 -9.76
CA PRO A 59 -2.75 -2.50 -10.75
C PRO A 59 -3.40 -1.34 -11.52
N SER A 60 -3.36 -0.13 -10.97
CA SER A 60 -3.85 1.08 -11.64
C SER A 60 -2.93 1.61 -12.74
N SER A 61 -1.71 1.12 -12.82
CA SER A 61 -0.74 1.47 -13.87
C SER A 61 -0.73 0.46 -15.02
N ASP A 62 -1.54 -0.59 -14.94
CA ASP A 62 -1.76 -1.52 -16.05
C ASP A 62 -2.60 -0.82 -17.12
N GLY A 63 -2.21 -0.95 -18.38
CA GLY A 63 -2.94 -0.36 -19.50
C GLY A 63 -4.35 -0.95 -19.69
N PRO A 64 -5.23 -0.27 -20.44
CA PRO A 64 -6.62 -0.71 -20.67
C PRO A 64 -6.76 -2.04 -21.44
N SER A 65 -5.69 -2.52 -22.09
CA SER A 65 -5.64 -3.77 -22.88
C SER A 65 -5.39 -5.04 -22.06
N ARG A 66 -5.62 -5.00 -20.75
CA ARG A 66 -5.41 -6.12 -19.84
C ARG A 66 -6.08 -7.41 -20.34
N LYS A 67 -5.31 -8.49 -20.53
CA LYS A 67 -5.82 -9.86 -20.35
C LYS A 67 -6.14 -9.99 -18.86
N GLN A 68 -7.42 -10.02 -18.49
CA GLN A 68 -7.79 -10.29 -17.11
C GLN A 68 -7.09 -11.58 -16.70
N MET A 69 -6.44 -11.60 -15.54
CA MET A 69 -5.96 -12.87 -14.98
C MET A 69 -7.15 -13.83 -15.04
N PRO A 70 -7.00 -15.04 -15.60
CA PRO A 70 -7.96 -16.07 -15.34
C PRO A 70 -7.95 -16.25 -13.83
N ARG A 71 -8.96 -15.69 -13.15
CA ARG A 71 -9.31 -16.18 -11.82
C ARG A 71 -9.39 -17.69 -11.99
N PRO A 72 -8.76 -18.51 -11.12
CA PRO A 72 -8.98 -19.95 -11.18
C PRO A 72 -10.47 -20.15 -11.38
N THR A 73 -10.83 -20.81 -12.48
CA THR A 73 -12.24 -20.99 -12.86
C THR A 73 -12.86 -21.76 -11.72
N SER A 74 -13.43 -21.04 -10.78
CA SER A 74 -14.34 -21.66 -9.84
C SER A 74 -15.51 -22.04 -10.73
N SER A 75 -15.79 -23.34 -10.81
CA SER A 75 -17.07 -23.86 -11.33
C SER A 75 -18.26 -23.26 -10.58
N GLN A 76 -17.98 -22.61 -9.46
CA GLN A 76 -18.86 -21.81 -8.66
C GLN A 76 -19.20 -20.46 -9.32
N PRO A 77 -20.50 -20.16 -9.53
CA PRO A 77 -20.94 -18.89 -10.10
C PRO A 77 -20.52 -17.71 -9.22
N LYS A 78 -20.37 -16.52 -9.85
CA LYS A 78 -20.15 -15.27 -9.10
C LYS A 78 -21.44 -14.93 -8.33
N GLY A 79 -21.40 -15.04 -7.00
CA GLY A 79 -22.56 -14.84 -6.13
C GLY A 79 -22.48 -15.72 -4.88
N GLY A 80 -23.52 -15.69 -4.04
CA GLY A 80 -23.65 -16.63 -2.93
C GLY A 80 -23.67 -18.06 -3.46
N GLN A 81 -22.75 -18.90 -2.97
CA GLN A 81 -22.63 -20.29 -3.41
C GLN A 81 -23.83 -21.14 -2.94
N PRO A 82 -24.18 -22.23 -3.62
CA PRO A 82 -25.10 -23.22 -3.08
C PRO A 82 -24.61 -23.68 -1.70
N GLY A 83 -25.40 -23.44 -0.64
CA GLY A 83 -25.02 -23.69 0.76
C GLY A 83 -24.39 -22.50 1.50
N HIS A 84 -24.10 -21.39 0.81
CA HIS A 84 -23.71 -20.14 1.46
C HIS A 84 -24.92 -19.59 2.24
N ARG A 85 -24.76 -19.40 3.55
CA ARG A 85 -25.82 -18.82 4.37
C ARG A 85 -26.12 -17.41 3.86
N GLY A 86 -27.35 -17.16 3.43
CA GLY A 86 -27.76 -15.81 3.04
C GLY A 86 -27.59 -14.86 4.21
N HIS A 87 -26.84 -13.78 4.03
CA HIS A 87 -26.80 -12.69 4.98
C HIS A 87 -27.91 -11.70 4.60
N ALA A 88 -29.12 -11.94 5.09
CA ALA A 88 -30.16 -10.92 5.10
C ALA A 88 -29.81 -9.88 6.18
N LEU A 89 -30.21 -8.62 5.98
CA LEU A 89 -30.17 -7.61 7.04
C LEU A 89 -31.02 -8.13 8.21
N PRO A 90 -30.43 -8.47 9.37
CA PRO A 90 -31.20 -9.03 10.47
C PRO A 90 -32.08 -7.93 11.08
N LEU A 91 -33.28 -8.33 11.54
CA LEU A 91 -34.08 -7.45 12.38
C LEU A 91 -33.29 -7.12 13.65
N VAL A 92 -33.23 -5.84 14.01
CA VAL A 92 -32.70 -5.42 15.31
C VAL A 92 -33.70 -5.81 16.40
N GLU A 93 -33.18 -6.27 17.53
CA GLU A 93 -34.02 -6.67 18.68
C GLU A 93 -34.75 -5.45 19.27
N THR A 94 -34.05 -4.32 19.38
CA THR A 94 -34.53 -3.07 19.97
C THR A 94 -34.52 -1.94 18.92
N PRO A 95 -35.61 -1.72 18.16
CA PRO A 95 -35.71 -0.58 17.25
C PRO A 95 -35.93 0.73 18.02
N ASP A 96 -35.45 1.85 17.47
CA ASP A 96 -35.61 3.18 18.09
C ASP A 96 -37.08 3.61 18.21
N GLN A 97 -37.94 3.16 17.29
CA GLN A 97 -39.38 3.39 17.29
C GLN A 97 -40.15 2.15 16.83
N VAL A 98 -41.31 1.88 17.45
CA VAL A 98 -42.25 0.85 17.03
C VAL A 98 -43.58 1.49 16.64
N ILE A 99 -43.98 1.33 15.37
CA ILE A 99 -45.28 1.79 14.87
C ILE A 99 -46.15 0.55 14.64
N THR A 100 -47.30 0.49 15.32
CA THR A 100 -48.25 -0.62 15.19
C THR A 100 -49.37 -0.26 14.24
N HIS A 101 -49.51 -1.01 13.14
CA HIS A 101 -50.61 -0.86 12.19
C HIS A 101 -51.76 -1.80 12.57
N ARG A 102 -52.83 -1.25 13.16
CA ARG A 102 -54.05 -2.01 13.50
C ARG A 102 -55.11 -1.82 12.41
N PRO A 103 -55.83 -2.88 12.00
CA PRO A 103 -56.97 -2.72 11.10
C PRO A 103 -58.08 -1.92 11.81
N SER A 104 -58.67 -0.96 11.11
CA SER A 104 -59.81 -0.20 11.64
C SER A 104 -61.13 -0.96 11.53
N HIS A 105 -61.24 -1.87 10.55
CA HIS A 105 -62.45 -2.64 10.28
C HIS A 105 -62.13 -4.12 10.08
N CYS A 106 -63.10 -4.99 10.41
CA CYS A 106 -63.04 -6.41 10.13
C CYS A 106 -63.03 -6.66 8.62
N GLU A 107 -62.11 -7.48 8.12
CA GLU A 107 -62.05 -7.81 6.68
C GLU A 107 -63.24 -8.66 6.20
N ALA A 108 -63.93 -9.35 7.12
CA ALA A 108 -65.04 -10.25 6.79
C ALA A 108 -66.42 -9.57 6.84
N CYS A 109 -66.71 -8.81 7.90
CA CYS A 109 -68.02 -8.19 8.10
C CYS A 109 -68.00 -6.65 8.08
N HIS A 110 -66.82 -6.03 7.91
CA HIS A 110 -66.62 -4.58 7.86
C HIS A 110 -67.11 -3.80 9.08
N CYS A 111 -67.35 -4.44 10.23
CA CYS A 111 -67.58 -3.70 11.47
C CYS A 111 -66.30 -3.02 11.96
N GLU A 112 -66.44 -1.91 12.68
CA GLU A 112 -65.32 -1.24 13.33
C GLU A 112 -64.72 -2.11 14.44
N LEU A 113 -63.39 -2.17 14.49
CA LEU A 113 -62.65 -2.98 15.46
C LEU A 113 -62.23 -2.18 16.71
N GLY A 114 -62.33 -0.85 16.68
CA GLY A 114 -62.06 0.04 17.81
C GLY A 114 -60.77 -0.28 18.58
N GLU A 115 -60.87 -0.44 19.90
CA GLU A 115 -59.75 -0.75 20.80
C GLU A 115 -59.61 -2.26 21.12
N ALA A 116 -60.25 -3.13 20.34
CA ALA A 116 -60.13 -4.58 20.55
C ALA A 116 -58.65 -5.03 20.55
N ALA A 117 -58.29 -5.91 21.49
CA ALA A 117 -56.92 -6.38 21.64
C ALA A 117 -56.42 -7.08 20.36
N GLY A 118 -55.30 -6.61 19.82
CA GLY A 118 -54.64 -7.20 18.66
C GLY A 118 -53.42 -8.03 19.05
N GLN A 119 -52.97 -8.91 18.15
CA GLN A 119 -51.72 -9.65 18.28
C GLN A 119 -50.79 -9.32 17.12
N VAL A 120 -49.49 -9.19 17.37
CA VAL A 120 -48.50 -8.93 16.33
C VAL A 120 -48.31 -10.20 15.50
N LYS A 121 -48.83 -10.20 14.28
CA LYS A 121 -48.71 -11.31 13.33
C LYS A 121 -47.35 -11.34 12.62
N GLU A 122 -46.82 -10.17 12.26
CA GLU A 122 -45.60 -10.03 11.47
C GLU A 122 -44.84 -8.75 11.85
N ARG A 123 -43.51 -8.75 11.69
CA ARG A 123 -42.63 -7.60 11.92
C ARG A 123 -41.83 -7.28 10.66
N ARG A 124 -41.72 -5.99 10.33
CA ARG A 124 -40.82 -5.44 9.30
C ARG A 124 -40.13 -4.20 9.87
N GLN A 125 -38.87 -3.95 9.48
CA GLN A 125 -38.10 -2.80 9.92
C GLN A 125 -37.58 -2.02 8.71
N ILE A 126 -37.58 -0.70 8.84
CA ILE A 126 -36.92 0.23 7.91
C ILE A 126 -35.72 0.79 8.66
N HIS A 127 -34.52 0.67 8.08
CA HIS A 127 -33.29 1.26 8.60
C HIS A 127 -33.07 2.59 7.86
N GLU A 128 -33.58 3.68 8.42
CA GLU A 128 -33.52 5.02 7.83
C GLU A 128 -32.44 5.88 8.51
N LEU A 129 -31.82 6.78 7.77
CA LEU A 129 -30.92 7.78 8.31
C LEU A 129 -31.71 8.90 9.01
N PRO A 130 -31.29 9.38 10.18
CA PRO A 130 -31.85 10.61 10.73
C PRO A 130 -31.50 11.79 9.82
N VAL A 131 -32.27 12.88 9.92
CA VAL A 131 -31.93 14.14 9.25
C VAL A 131 -30.55 14.59 9.73
N LEU A 132 -29.60 14.63 8.80
CA LEU A 132 -28.23 15.05 9.06
C LEU A 132 -28.19 16.59 9.12
N ARG A 133 -27.78 17.15 10.26
CA ARG A 133 -27.64 18.59 10.46
C ARG A 133 -26.60 18.91 11.53
N LEU A 134 -26.05 20.11 11.48
CA LEU A 134 -25.31 20.67 12.61
C LEU A 134 -26.25 20.96 13.78
N GLU A 135 -25.80 20.60 14.97
CA GLU A 135 -26.36 21.07 16.23
C GLU A 135 -25.58 22.31 16.67
N VAL A 136 -26.28 23.44 16.82
CA VAL A 136 -25.68 24.73 17.20
C VAL A 136 -26.09 25.05 18.63
N THR A 137 -25.10 25.15 19.51
CA THR A 137 -25.29 25.59 20.90
C THR A 137 -24.78 27.02 21.03
N GLU A 138 -25.67 27.93 21.42
CA GLU A 138 -25.29 29.30 21.78
C GLU A 138 -24.88 29.35 23.25
N HIS A 139 -23.66 29.82 23.51
CA HIS A 139 -23.21 30.12 24.86
C HIS A 139 -23.45 31.61 25.12
N GLN A 140 -24.15 31.92 26.21
CA GLN A 140 -24.38 33.30 26.65
C GLN A 140 -23.69 33.53 27.99
N VAL A 141 -23.15 34.74 28.18
CA VAL A 141 -22.64 35.20 29.47
C VAL A 141 -23.52 36.34 29.94
N GLU A 142 -24.02 36.24 31.17
CA GLU A 142 -24.81 37.30 31.79
C GLU A 142 -23.91 38.24 32.58
N VAL A 143 -24.38 39.49 32.72
CA VAL A 143 -23.86 40.46 33.67
C VAL A 143 -24.95 40.70 34.70
N ILE A 144 -24.66 40.46 35.97
CA ILE A 144 -25.62 40.56 37.08
C ILE A 144 -25.20 41.70 38.00
N ASP A 145 -26.14 42.58 38.34
CA ASP A 145 -25.95 43.59 39.38
C ASP A 145 -26.06 42.96 40.77
N CYS A 146 -25.01 43.08 41.58
CA CYS A 146 -25.04 42.56 42.94
C CYS A 146 -26.05 43.35 43.78
N PRO A 147 -27.08 42.72 44.38
CA PRO A 147 -28.13 43.43 45.11
C PRO A 147 -27.65 44.11 46.41
N VAL A 148 -26.40 43.87 46.81
CA VAL A 148 -25.82 44.41 48.06
C VAL A 148 -24.88 45.58 47.79
N CYS A 149 -23.95 45.44 46.83
CA CYS A 149 -22.91 46.43 46.58
C CYS A 149 -23.01 47.11 45.20
N HIS A 150 -24.00 46.75 44.39
CA HIS A 150 -24.20 47.22 43.01
C HIS A 150 -23.01 47.00 42.06
N HIS A 151 -22.17 46.01 42.37
CA HIS A 151 -21.09 45.61 41.49
C HIS A 151 -21.62 44.72 40.37
N LEU A 152 -21.44 45.15 39.12
CA LEU A 152 -21.75 44.36 37.94
C LEU A 152 -20.73 43.23 37.77
N THR A 153 -21.20 42.00 37.95
CA THR A 153 -20.37 40.79 37.80
C THR A 153 -20.73 40.06 36.52
N ALA A 154 -19.75 39.84 35.64
CA ALA A 154 -19.94 39.09 34.39
C ALA A 154 -19.50 37.63 34.54
N ALA A 155 -20.26 36.70 33.95
CA ALA A 155 -19.79 35.33 33.76
C ALA A 155 -18.68 35.26 32.69
N SER A 156 -17.92 34.16 32.68
CA SER A 156 -16.90 33.88 31.66
C SER A 156 -17.29 32.64 30.84
N PHE A 157 -16.91 32.62 29.56
CA PHE A 157 -17.07 31.43 28.73
C PHE A 157 -16.20 30.26 29.22
N PRO A 158 -16.67 29.00 29.07
CA PRO A 158 -15.85 27.83 29.36
C PRO A 158 -14.69 27.69 28.37
N VAL A 159 -13.65 26.95 28.77
CA VAL A 159 -12.52 26.61 27.89
C VAL A 159 -13.04 25.91 26.63
N GLY A 160 -12.58 26.38 25.47
CA GLY A 160 -12.97 25.84 24.17
C GLY A 160 -14.04 26.64 23.44
N VAL A 161 -14.70 27.61 24.09
CA VAL A 161 -15.58 28.61 23.45
C VAL A 161 -14.79 29.90 23.27
N ASN A 162 -14.03 29.97 22.18
CA ASN A 162 -12.98 30.97 21.97
C ASN A 162 -13.33 32.02 20.90
N ALA A 163 -14.37 31.79 20.12
CA ALA A 163 -14.80 32.66 19.03
C ALA A 163 -16.33 32.85 19.07
N PRO A 164 -16.85 33.97 18.53
CA PRO A 164 -18.30 34.20 18.42
C PRO A 164 -19.06 33.08 17.70
N ALA A 165 -18.41 32.45 16.71
CA ALA A 165 -18.88 31.23 16.07
C ALA A 165 -17.67 30.33 15.73
N GLN A 166 -17.80 29.03 15.98
CA GLN A 166 -16.77 28.04 15.68
C GLN A 166 -17.35 26.65 15.49
N TYR A 167 -16.64 25.80 14.75
CA TYR A 167 -16.97 24.38 14.63
C TYR A 167 -16.40 23.59 15.81
N GLY A 168 -17.17 22.61 16.30
CA GLY A 168 -16.75 21.74 17.40
C GLY A 168 -15.87 20.55 16.96
N PRO A 169 -15.29 19.81 17.92
CA PRO A 169 -14.34 18.72 17.67
C PRO A 169 -14.83 17.63 16.71
N ARG A 170 -16.12 17.31 16.72
CA ARG A 170 -16.71 16.28 15.85
C ARG A 170 -16.69 16.68 14.36
N VAL A 171 -16.90 17.97 14.06
CA VAL A 171 -16.84 18.49 12.68
C VAL A 171 -15.40 18.50 12.19
N GLN A 172 -14.47 18.97 13.04
CA GLN A 172 -13.03 18.96 12.74
C GLN A 172 -12.55 17.53 12.47
N ALA A 173 -12.95 16.59 13.32
CA ALA A 173 -12.59 15.19 13.20
C ALA A 173 -13.13 14.54 11.92
N LEU A 174 -14.39 14.81 11.57
CA LEU A 174 -14.98 14.30 10.34
C LEU A 174 -14.23 14.81 9.11
N ALA A 175 -13.98 16.12 9.04
CA ALA A 175 -13.28 16.74 7.91
C ALA A 175 -11.85 16.18 7.74
N VAL A 176 -11.09 16.07 8.82
CA VAL A 176 -9.73 15.51 8.79
C VAL A 176 -9.74 14.01 8.48
N TYR A 177 -10.71 13.24 9.00
CA TYR A 177 -10.87 11.83 8.67
C TYR A 177 -11.15 11.61 7.18
N LEU A 178 -12.05 12.40 6.59
CA LEU A 178 -12.36 12.34 5.16
C LEU A 178 -11.12 12.68 4.31
N SER A 179 -10.35 13.68 4.71
CA SER A 179 -9.15 14.11 4.01
C SER A 179 -7.99 13.12 4.14
N GLN A 180 -7.65 12.71 5.37
CA GLN A 180 -6.40 12.02 5.65
C GLN A 180 -6.53 10.49 5.63
N TYR A 181 -7.74 9.94 5.75
CA TYR A 181 -7.97 8.50 5.72
C TYR A 181 -8.75 8.05 4.49
N GLN A 182 -9.89 8.70 4.20
CA GLN A 182 -10.73 8.41 3.03
C GLN A 182 -10.20 9.05 1.74
N LEU A 183 -9.25 9.98 1.85
CA LEU A 183 -8.53 10.58 0.73
C LEU A 183 -9.42 11.40 -0.20
N LEU A 184 -10.47 12.02 0.33
CA LEU A 184 -11.28 12.93 -0.46
C LEU A 184 -10.45 14.21 -0.77
N PRO A 185 -10.46 14.71 -2.03
CA PRO A 185 -9.93 16.03 -2.36
C PRO A 185 -10.61 17.12 -1.53
N MET A 186 -9.89 18.20 -1.20
CA MET A 186 -10.35 19.23 -0.26
C MET A 186 -11.66 19.89 -0.67
N GLU A 187 -11.78 20.30 -1.94
CA GLU A 187 -13.02 20.87 -2.50
C GLU A 187 -14.22 19.94 -2.31
N ARG A 188 -14.04 18.65 -2.58
CA ARG A 188 -15.11 17.63 -2.40
C ARG A 188 -15.47 17.39 -0.93
N ILE A 189 -14.59 17.69 0.00
CA ILE A 189 -14.92 17.63 1.44
C ILE A 189 -15.84 18.80 1.78
N GLY A 190 -15.56 19.99 1.24
CA GLY A 190 -16.47 21.14 1.35
C GLY A 190 -17.86 20.82 0.83
N GLU A 191 -17.95 20.26 -0.40
CA GLU A 191 -19.22 19.82 -1.00
C GLU A 191 -19.97 18.83 -0.11
N VAL A 192 -19.31 17.76 0.34
CA VAL A 192 -19.94 16.72 1.16
C VAL A 192 -20.42 17.27 2.51
N LEU A 193 -19.67 18.16 3.15
CA LEU A 193 -20.07 18.75 4.43
C LEU A 193 -21.20 19.77 4.26
N GLU A 194 -21.23 20.53 3.16
CA GLU A 194 -22.33 21.43 2.84
C GLU A 194 -23.61 20.64 2.52
N ASP A 195 -23.53 19.70 1.58
CA ASP A 195 -24.69 18.95 1.09
C ASP A 195 -25.33 18.05 2.16
N LEU A 196 -24.52 17.46 3.03
CA LEU A 196 -25.02 16.52 4.05
C LEU A 196 -25.30 17.16 5.40
N LEU A 197 -24.63 18.27 5.75
CA LEU A 197 -24.71 18.83 7.11
C LEU A 197 -25.05 20.33 7.14
N GLY A 198 -25.09 21.02 6.00
CA GLY A 198 -25.16 22.48 5.92
C GLY A 198 -23.93 23.13 6.56
N CYS A 199 -22.76 22.51 6.41
CA CYS A 199 -21.52 22.91 7.06
C CYS A 199 -20.51 23.45 6.03
N PRO A 200 -20.52 24.76 5.71
CA PRO A 200 -19.64 25.32 4.70
C PRO A 200 -18.21 25.36 5.22
N LEU A 201 -17.30 24.66 4.53
CA LEU A 201 -15.90 24.54 4.96
C LEU A 201 -14.94 25.06 3.90
N SER A 202 -14.06 25.98 4.30
CA SER A 202 -12.97 26.45 3.43
C SER A 202 -11.76 25.50 3.46
N ASP A 203 -11.02 25.46 2.35
CA ASP A 203 -9.75 24.72 2.26
C ASP A 203 -8.73 25.15 3.33
N GLY A 204 -8.66 26.45 3.63
CA GLY A 204 -7.77 26.99 4.65
C GLY A 204 -8.10 26.46 6.04
N THR A 205 -9.38 26.36 6.37
CA THR A 205 -9.85 25.79 7.64
C THR A 205 -9.46 24.31 7.76
N LEU A 206 -9.69 23.51 6.72
CA LEU A 206 -9.31 22.10 6.70
C LEU A 206 -7.79 21.91 6.82
N ALA A 207 -7.00 22.75 6.15
CA ALA A 207 -5.55 22.72 6.25
C ALA A 207 -5.08 23.02 7.68
N ASN A 208 -5.67 24.02 8.34
CA ASN A 208 -5.35 24.38 9.72
C ASN A 208 -5.67 23.24 10.70
N TRP A 209 -6.85 22.63 10.60
CA TRP A 209 -7.22 21.49 11.44
C TRP A 209 -6.35 20.26 11.20
N THR A 210 -5.94 20.04 9.95
CA THR A 210 -4.99 18.96 9.62
C THR A 210 -3.63 19.19 10.30
N GLN A 211 -3.14 20.43 10.33
CA GLN A 211 -1.89 20.76 11.04
C GLN A 211 -2.04 20.71 12.56
N GLU A 212 -3.20 21.13 13.09
CA GLU A 212 -3.53 21.01 14.50
C GLU A 212 -3.53 19.55 14.95
N ALA A 213 -4.27 18.67 14.26
CA ALA A 213 -4.29 17.24 14.57
C ALA A 213 -2.88 16.62 14.52
N ALA A 214 -2.07 16.97 13.53
CA ALA A 214 -0.70 16.49 13.43
C ALA A 214 0.18 16.96 14.61
N ARG A 215 0.05 18.22 15.04
CA ARG A 215 0.76 18.75 16.21
C ARG A 215 0.33 18.03 17.49
N THR A 216 -0.97 17.86 17.70
CA THR A 216 -1.52 17.16 18.88
C THR A 216 -1.06 15.70 18.93
N LEU A 217 -0.86 15.05 17.78
CA LEU A 217 -0.36 13.68 17.69
C LEU A 217 1.17 13.54 17.78
N GLY A 218 1.93 14.63 17.88
CA GLY A 218 3.39 14.61 18.00
C GLY A 218 3.90 13.68 19.11
N PRO A 219 3.42 13.82 20.37
CA PRO A 219 3.75 12.91 21.47
C PRO A 219 3.42 11.44 21.17
N THR A 220 2.28 11.18 20.52
CA THR A 220 1.83 9.84 20.12
C THR A 220 2.79 9.19 19.13
N MET A 221 3.40 9.96 18.22
CA MET A 221 4.41 9.43 17.29
C MET A 221 5.67 8.95 18.02
N HIS A 222 6.09 9.65 19.09
CA HIS A 222 7.22 9.21 19.92
C HIS A 222 6.91 7.92 20.69
N ILE A 223 5.65 7.70 21.07
CA ILE A 223 5.20 6.45 21.68
C ILE A 223 5.21 5.33 20.64
N LEU A 224 4.65 5.55 19.44
CA LEU A 224 4.69 4.56 18.35
C LEU A 224 6.11 4.10 18.03
N LYS A 225 7.06 5.02 17.92
CA LYS A 225 8.47 4.68 17.66
C LYS A 225 9.04 3.76 18.74
N ARG A 226 8.81 4.10 20.02
CA ARG A 226 9.25 3.27 21.16
C ARG A 226 8.61 1.89 21.14
N LEU A 227 7.30 1.81 20.89
CA LEU A 227 6.58 0.54 20.85
C LEU A 227 7.05 -0.35 19.70
N LEU A 228 7.36 0.23 18.53
CA LEU A 228 7.92 -0.50 17.37
C LEU A 228 9.30 -1.10 17.69
N LEU A 229 10.16 -0.36 18.39
CA LEU A 229 11.47 -0.87 18.82
C LEU A 229 11.37 -2.12 19.72
N LEU A 230 10.25 -2.28 20.44
CA LEU A 230 9.99 -3.44 21.31
C LEU A 230 9.38 -4.64 20.57
N GLN A 231 9.02 -4.51 19.29
CA GLN A 231 8.37 -5.58 18.55
C GLN A 231 9.39 -6.62 18.08
N LYS A 232 9.03 -7.91 18.14
CA LYS A 232 9.87 -8.99 17.61
C LYS A 232 9.96 -8.98 16.08
N LEU A 233 8.94 -8.47 15.41
CA LEU A 233 8.81 -8.45 13.97
C LEU A 233 8.39 -7.05 13.49
N ASP A 234 9.10 -6.51 12.51
CA ASP A 234 8.76 -5.25 11.84
C ASP A 234 8.69 -5.47 10.32
N HIS A 235 7.61 -5.00 9.71
CA HIS A 235 7.47 -4.99 8.26
C HIS A 235 7.83 -3.61 7.74
N VAL A 236 8.84 -3.54 6.87
CA VAL A 236 9.37 -2.27 6.36
C VAL A 236 9.28 -2.25 4.84
N ASP A 237 8.79 -1.13 4.30
CA ASP A 237 8.70 -0.91 2.86
C ASP A 237 8.75 0.60 2.56
N GLU A 238 9.06 0.94 1.30
CA GLU A 238 9.12 2.33 0.86
C GLU A 238 8.69 2.56 -0.59
N THR A 239 8.08 3.73 -0.82
CA THR A 239 7.57 4.08 -2.12
C THR A 239 7.79 5.55 -2.46
N GLY A 240 8.07 5.82 -3.73
CA GLY A 240 8.25 7.17 -4.21
C GLY A 240 6.94 7.97 -4.20
N GLY A 241 7.00 9.23 -3.79
CA GLY A 241 5.90 10.18 -3.92
C GLY A 241 6.37 11.59 -4.23
N ARG A 242 5.47 12.45 -4.71
CA ARG A 242 5.81 13.83 -5.03
C ARG A 242 5.37 14.78 -3.92
N VAL A 243 6.31 15.61 -3.49
CA VAL A 243 6.09 16.75 -2.59
C VAL A 243 6.63 17.99 -3.30
N LYS A 244 5.80 19.01 -3.52
CA LYS A 244 6.11 20.20 -4.34
C LYS A 244 6.70 19.84 -5.72
N GLY A 245 6.13 18.81 -6.36
CA GLY A 245 6.58 18.32 -7.66
C GLY A 245 7.87 17.49 -7.65
N LEU A 246 8.62 17.46 -6.54
CA LEU A 246 9.89 16.73 -6.42
C LEU A 246 9.68 15.32 -5.86
N LEU A 247 10.45 14.36 -6.35
CA LEU A 247 10.45 12.98 -5.85
C LEU A 247 11.02 12.94 -4.41
N HIS A 248 10.23 12.34 -3.54
CA HIS A 248 10.54 12.00 -2.15
C HIS A 248 10.16 10.53 -1.93
N TRP A 249 10.54 9.97 -0.78
CA TRP A 249 10.29 8.59 -0.41
C TRP A 249 9.46 8.54 0.86
N PHE A 250 8.36 7.79 0.80
CA PHE A 250 7.52 7.48 1.95
C PHE A 250 7.90 6.10 2.43
N HIS A 251 8.10 5.97 3.72
CA HIS A 251 8.50 4.76 4.41
C HIS A 251 7.39 4.34 5.35
N VAL A 252 7.22 3.03 5.54
CA VAL A 252 6.35 2.49 6.57
C VAL A 252 7.11 1.48 7.42
N ASN A 253 6.92 1.54 8.74
CA ASN A 253 7.21 0.47 9.69
C ASN A 253 5.86 -0.02 10.20
N ALA A 254 5.60 -1.31 10.10
CA ALA A 254 4.29 -1.86 10.41
C ALA A 254 4.40 -3.21 11.11
N THR A 255 3.53 -3.42 12.09
CA THR A 255 3.26 -4.74 12.66
C THR A 255 1.78 -5.06 12.50
N GLN A 256 1.34 -6.19 13.07
CA GLN A 256 -0.08 -6.52 13.16
C GLN A 256 -0.90 -5.45 13.90
N TRP A 257 -0.28 -4.72 14.83
CA TRP A 257 -0.95 -3.74 15.69
C TRP A 257 -0.55 -2.28 15.45
N LEU A 258 0.67 -2.04 14.98
CA LEU A 258 1.26 -0.70 14.89
C LEU A 258 1.53 -0.31 13.45
N THR A 259 1.44 1.00 13.16
CA THR A 259 1.83 1.57 11.87
C THR A 259 2.50 2.92 12.08
N LEU A 260 3.67 3.11 11.49
CA LEU A 260 4.36 4.39 11.44
C LEU A 260 4.72 4.70 9.99
N TYR A 261 4.16 5.78 9.46
CA TYR A 261 4.57 6.39 8.20
C TYR A 261 5.61 7.47 8.47
N HIS A 262 6.56 7.58 7.57
CA HIS A 262 7.49 8.71 7.51
C HIS A 262 7.77 9.07 6.06
N TRP A 263 8.26 10.29 5.81
CA TRP A 263 8.70 10.67 4.47
C TRP A 263 10.05 11.37 4.56
N HIS A 264 10.86 11.19 3.52
CA HIS A 264 12.20 11.74 3.44
C HIS A 264 12.56 12.09 1.99
N ARG A 265 13.49 13.01 1.79
CA ARG A 265 13.92 13.43 0.43
C ARG A 265 14.72 12.36 -0.29
N GLN A 266 15.47 11.56 0.45
CA GLN A 266 16.31 10.49 -0.08
C GLN A 266 15.68 9.13 0.23
N ARG A 267 16.01 8.10 -0.57
CA ARG A 267 15.73 6.69 -0.26
C ARG A 267 16.91 6.09 0.50
N GLY A 268 16.69 4.98 1.18
CA GLY A 268 17.75 4.12 1.69
C GLY A 268 18.28 4.59 3.05
N GLN A 269 19.56 4.30 3.31
CA GLN A 269 20.17 4.40 4.64
C GLN A 269 19.94 5.75 5.33
N LYS A 270 20.26 6.87 4.68
CA LYS A 270 20.05 8.22 5.26
C LYS A 270 18.61 8.49 5.72
N ALA A 271 17.62 7.95 5.01
CA ALA A 271 16.22 8.10 5.38
C ALA A 271 15.87 7.24 6.59
N MET A 272 16.29 5.98 6.55
CA MET A 272 16.08 5.00 7.62
C MET A 272 16.77 5.41 8.93
N ASP A 273 17.98 5.99 8.84
CA ASP A 273 18.70 6.58 9.97
C ASP A 273 17.91 7.75 10.60
N ALA A 274 17.40 8.66 9.76
CA ALA A 274 16.59 9.80 10.22
C ALA A 274 15.26 9.37 10.84
N ILE A 275 14.64 8.29 10.35
CA ILE A 275 13.45 7.69 10.94
C ILE A 275 13.76 7.18 12.36
N GLY A 276 14.94 6.59 12.54
CA GLY A 276 15.48 6.21 13.85
C GLY A 276 14.93 4.90 14.43
N ILE A 277 14.25 4.08 13.61
CA ILE A 277 13.79 2.73 14.02
C ILE A 277 14.88 1.70 13.75
N LEU A 278 15.20 1.43 12.48
CA LEU A 278 16.15 0.39 12.08
C LEU A 278 17.55 0.50 12.72
N PRO A 279 18.15 1.68 12.93
CA PRO A 279 19.44 1.79 13.62
C PRO A 279 19.45 1.25 15.04
N GLN A 280 18.29 1.20 15.70
CA GLN A 280 18.13 0.78 17.10
C GLN A 280 17.34 -0.53 17.23
N TYR A 281 16.89 -1.10 16.10
CA TYR A 281 16.00 -2.25 16.11
C TYR A 281 16.80 -3.55 16.23
N SER A 282 16.40 -4.41 17.16
CA SER A 282 17.07 -5.70 17.42
C SER A 282 16.21 -6.93 17.12
N GLY A 283 14.98 -6.72 16.61
CA GLY A 283 14.09 -7.81 16.21
C GLY A 283 14.38 -8.31 14.79
N ARG A 284 13.35 -8.80 14.10
CA ARG A 284 13.42 -9.25 12.72
C ARG A 284 12.69 -8.29 11.79
N ALA A 285 13.40 -7.74 10.80
CA ALA A 285 12.82 -6.88 9.77
C ALA A 285 12.48 -7.70 8.52
N ILE A 286 11.22 -7.63 8.07
CA ILE A 286 10.80 -8.12 6.76
C ILE A 286 10.76 -6.94 5.80
N HIS A 287 11.55 -7.00 4.75
CA HIS A 287 11.64 -5.93 3.75
C HIS A 287 11.81 -6.50 2.33
N ASP A 288 11.89 -5.63 1.33
CA ASP A 288 12.25 -6.03 -0.03
C ASP A 288 13.74 -6.45 -0.11
N ARG A 289 14.37 -6.44 -1.29
CA ARG A 289 15.81 -6.77 -1.41
C ARG A 289 16.69 -5.53 -1.59
N LEU A 290 16.26 -4.36 -1.10
CA LEU A 290 17.08 -3.15 -1.17
C LEU A 290 18.31 -3.30 -0.25
N SER A 291 19.49 -3.12 -0.81
CA SER A 291 20.77 -3.29 -0.09
C SER A 291 20.99 -2.33 1.07
N SER A 292 20.24 -1.22 1.15
CA SER A 292 20.31 -0.30 2.29
C SER A 292 19.91 -0.98 3.61
N TYR A 293 19.04 -1.99 3.57
CA TYR A 293 18.63 -2.72 4.75
C TYR A 293 19.77 -3.56 5.35
N ASP A 294 20.72 -4.02 4.53
CA ASP A 294 21.81 -4.90 4.98
C ASP A 294 22.81 -4.23 5.94
N HIS A 295 22.69 -2.92 6.17
CA HIS A 295 23.57 -2.16 7.06
C HIS A 295 23.13 -2.21 8.53
N TYR A 296 21.94 -2.74 8.83
CA TYR A 296 21.40 -2.80 10.18
C TYR A 296 21.66 -4.16 10.81
N GLY A 297 21.96 -4.18 12.12
CA GLY A 297 22.30 -5.41 12.84
C GLY A 297 21.11 -6.28 13.25
N CYS A 298 19.91 -5.99 12.75
CA CYS A 298 18.72 -6.78 13.05
C CYS A 298 18.70 -8.10 12.25
N ALA A 299 17.81 -9.03 12.63
CA ALA A 299 17.60 -10.20 11.79
C ALA A 299 16.80 -9.80 10.54
N HIS A 300 17.10 -10.42 9.40
CA HIS A 300 16.48 -10.06 8.12
C HIS A 300 15.64 -11.20 7.54
N SER A 301 14.51 -10.84 6.95
CA SER A 301 13.68 -11.72 6.15
C SER A 301 13.26 -11.03 4.86
N VAL A 302 13.30 -11.76 3.75
CA VAL A 302 12.95 -11.21 2.44
C VAL A 302 11.46 -11.36 2.18
N CYS A 303 10.83 -10.30 1.69
CA CYS A 303 9.44 -10.30 1.25
C CYS A 303 9.21 -11.31 0.12
N GLY A 304 8.47 -12.37 0.42
CA GLY A 304 8.11 -13.41 -0.53
C GLY A 304 7.16 -12.95 -1.63
N ALA A 305 6.34 -11.90 -1.41
CA ALA A 305 5.52 -11.34 -2.48
C ALA A 305 6.38 -10.74 -3.61
N HIS A 306 7.50 -10.10 -3.28
CA HIS A 306 8.47 -9.64 -4.27
C HIS A 306 9.14 -10.81 -4.99
N LEU A 307 9.58 -11.83 -4.24
CA LEU A 307 10.21 -13.03 -4.83
C LEU A 307 9.27 -13.77 -5.79
N LEU A 308 8.01 -13.96 -5.41
CA LEU A 308 7.00 -14.63 -6.23
C LEU A 308 6.77 -13.85 -7.54
N ARG A 309 6.70 -12.52 -7.48
CA ARG A 309 6.55 -11.66 -8.66
C ARG A 309 7.80 -11.70 -9.55
N ASP A 310 8.99 -11.64 -8.97
CA ASP A 310 10.25 -11.73 -9.71
C ASP A 310 10.42 -13.10 -10.40
N CYS A 311 10.08 -14.19 -9.72
CA CYS A 311 10.10 -15.54 -10.29
C CYS A 311 9.13 -15.65 -11.48
N LEU A 312 7.92 -15.12 -11.31
CA LEU A 312 6.88 -15.16 -12.33
C LEU A 312 7.26 -14.33 -13.56
N LEU A 313 7.89 -13.16 -13.35
CA LEU A 313 8.39 -12.33 -14.45
C LEU A 313 9.40 -13.10 -15.31
N ILE A 314 10.35 -13.79 -14.71
CA ILE A 314 11.36 -14.58 -15.44
C ILE A 314 10.71 -15.79 -16.13
N ALA A 315 9.74 -16.44 -15.47
CA ALA A 315 9.00 -17.54 -16.06
C ALA A 315 8.20 -17.12 -17.30
N GLU A 316 7.53 -15.97 -17.26
CA GLU A 316 6.68 -15.48 -18.34
C GLU A 316 7.49 -14.81 -19.47
N ARG A 317 8.51 -14.02 -19.13
CA ARG A 317 9.31 -13.24 -20.09
C ARG A 317 10.41 -14.07 -20.73
N ASP A 318 11.16 -14.81 -19.92
CA ASP A 318 12.37 -15.52 -20.36
C ASP A 318 12.10 -17.02 -20.56
N HIS A 319 10.88 -17.48 -20.26
CA HIS A 319 10.46 -18.89 -20.38
C HIS A 319 11.38 -19.87 -19.65
N GLN A 320 12.01 -19.44 -18.54
CA GLN A 320 12.94 -20.28 -17.79
C GLN A 320 12.18 -21.17 -16.79
N PRO A 321 12.19 -22.51 -16.94
CA PRO A 321 11.35 -23.41 -16.14
C PRO A 321 11.66 -23.39 -14.64
N TRP A 322 12.93 -23.15 -14.26
CA TRP A 322 13.32 -23.08 -12.85
C TRP A 322 12.58 -21.96 -12.10
N ALA A 323 12.26 -20.85 -12.78
CA ALA A 323 11.62 -19.70 -12.16
C ALA A 323 10.16 -20.00 -11.82
N GLN A 324 9.44 -20.70 -12.72
CA GLN A 324 8.09 -21.19 -12.44
C GLN A 324 8.11 -22.22 -11.29
N GLN A 325 9.06 -23.17 -11.31
CA GLN A 325 9.20 -24.15 -10.23
C GLN A 325 9.50 -23.48 -8.87
N MET A 326 10.34 -22.45 -8.84
CA MET A 326 10.63 -21.69 -7.62
C MET A 326 9.40 -20.92 -7.13
N HIS A 327 8.64 -20.30 -8.04
CA HIS A 327 7.36 -19.65 -7.71
C HIS A 327 6.40 -20.64 -7.04
N ASP A 328 6.19 -21.80 -7.66
CA ASP A 328 5.28 -22.82 -7.16
C ASP A 328 5.74 -23.40 -5.82
N LEU A 329 7.05 -23.61 -5.65
CA LEU A 329 7.62 -24.08 -4.38
C LEU A 329 7.40 -23.06 -3.25
N LEU A 330 7.75 -21.78 -3.46
CA LEU A 330 7.56 -20.73 -2.45
C LEU A 330 6.08 -20.57 -2.08
N ARG A 331 5.17 -20.69 -3.06
CA ARG A 331 3.72 -20.68 -2.82
C ARG A 331 3.26 -21.89 -2.02
N SER A 332 3.78 -23.08 -2.32
CA SER A 332 3.51 -24.31 -1.56
C SER A 332 3.99 -24.19 -0.11
N MET A 333 5.23 -23.73 0.10
CA MET A 333 5.79 -23.46 1.42
C MET A 333 4.89 -22.52 2.23
N SER A 334 4.36 -21.45 1.61
CA SER A 334 3.41 -20.55 2.28
C SER A 334 2.13 -21.24 2.74
N HIS A 335 1.59 -22.17 1.96
CA HIS A 335 0.38 -22.90 2.34
C HIS A 335 0.66 -23.91 3.45
N ILE A 336 1.80 -24.59 3.39
CA ILE A 336 2.23 -25.55 4.41
C ILE A 336 2.43 -24.82 5.75
N THR A 337 3.19 -23.72 5.78
CA THR A 337 3.39 -22.94 7.00
C THR A 337 2.10 -22.36 7.56
N ALA A 338 1.18 -21.91 6.71
CA ALA A 338 -0.14 -21.46 7.16
C ALA A 338 -0.95 -22.56 7.84
N ARG A 339 -0.91 -23.80 7.33
CA ARG A 339 -1.59 -24.96 7.95
C ARG A 339 -1.01 -25.28 9.32
N PHE A 340 0.31 -25.32 9.46
CA PHE A 340 0.96 -25.58 10.75
C PHE A 340 0.77 -24.44 11.76
N ARG A 341 0.66 -23.19 11.31
CA ARG A 341 0.35 -22.06 12.19
C ARG A 341 -1.02 -22.23 12.87
N VAL A 342 -2.03 -22.74 12.14
CA VAL A 342 -3.37 -22.99 12.71
C VAL A 342 -3.34 -24.07 13.79
N THR A 343 -2.40 -25.02 13.74
CA THR A 343 -2.23 -26.03 14.80
C THR A 343 -1.43 -25.52 16.00
N GLY A 344 -1.06 -24.23 16.04
CA GLY A 344 -0.24 -23.63 17.09
C GLY A 344 1.25 -23.99 17.02
N ALA A 345 1.73 -24.54 15.90
CA ALA A 345 3.15 -24.84 15.76
C ALA A 345 3.96 -23.54 15.62
N HIS A 346 5.16 -23.53 16.22
CA HIS A 346 6.10 -22.41 16.11
C HIS A 346 7.14 -22.58 14.98
N ARG A 347 7.34 -23.80 14.50
CA ARG A 347 8.26 -24.15 13.40
C ARG A 347 7.74 -25.35 12.63
N LEU A 348 8.20 -25.55 11.39
CA LEU A 348 7.87 -26.78 10.66
C LEU A 348 8.58 -28.01 11.28
N PRO A 349 7.97 -29.20 11.20
CA PRO A 349 8.66 -30.45 11.51
C PRO A 349 9.93 -30.60 10.65
N GLN A 350 11.00 -31.10 11.26
CA GLN A 350 12.32 -31.16 10.63
C GLN A 350 12.30 -31.89 9.28
N GLY A 351 11.61 -33.03 9.18
CA GLY A 351 11.52 -33.79 7.92
C GLY A 351 10.85 -33.01 6.79
N GLU A 352 9.76 -32.28 7.07
CA GLU A 352 9.08 -31.44 6.07
C GLU A 352 9.95 -30.24 5.68
N ARG A 353 10.58 -29.60 6.67
CA ARG A 353 11.50 -28.48 6.44
C ARG A 353 12.65 -28.91 5.53
N ASP A 354 13.34 -29.99 5.86
CA ASP A 354 14.54 -30.42 5.14
C ASP A 354 14.21 -30.84 3.71
N ALA A 355 13.05 -31.48 3.47
CA ALA A 355 12.56 -31.78 2.13
C ALA A 355 12.31 -30.51 1.29
N LEU A 356 11.69 -29.48 1.89
CA LEU A 356 11.42 -28.20 1.22
C LEU A 356 12.72 -27.43 0.92
N VAL A 357 13.68 -27.42 1.86
CA VAL A 357 14.99 -26.78 1.68
C VAL A 357 15.81 -27.48 0.61
N LEU A 358 15.81 -28.83 0.60
CA LEU A 358 16.48 -29.60 -0.46
C LEU A 358 15.91 -29.22 -1.84
N ARG A 359 14.59 -29.21 -1.98
CA ARG A 359 13.93 -28.84 -3.24
C ARG A 359 14.27 -27.42 -3.69
N TYR A 360 14.39 -26.49 -2.74
CA TYR A 360 14.79 -25.12 -3.02
C TYR A 360 16.18 -25.05 -3.68
N PHE A 361 17.18 -25.75 -3.13
CA PHE A 361 18.53 -25.76 -3.68
C PHE A 361 18.64 -26.56 -4.99
N GLU A 362 17.85 -27.62 -5.18
CA GLU A 362 17.76 -28.33 -6.47
C GLU A 362 17.31 -27.40 -7.60
N ILE A 363 16.29 -26.57 -7.35
CA ILE A 363 15.79 -25.61 -8.34
C ILE A 363 16.84 -24.53 -8.64
N LEU A 364 17.56 -24.05 -7.62
CA LEU A 364 18.67 -23.11 -7.83
C LEU A 364 19.79 -23.72 -8.69
N GLN A 365 20.14 -24.98 -8.44
CA GLN A 365 21.13 -25.70 -9.25
C GLN A 365 20.70 -25.78 -10.72
N GLN A 366 19.45 -26.13 -10.99
CA GLN A 366 18.88 -26.15 -12.34
C GLN A 366 18.95 -24.76 -13.01
N GLY A 367 18.61 -23.70 -12.26
CA GLY A 367 18.68 -22.33 -12.77
C GLY A 367 20.10 -21.90 -13.12
N PHE A 368 21.09 -22.18 -12.26
CA PHE A 368 22.49 -21.90 -12.56
C PHE A 368 23.04 -22.73 -13.74
N ALA A 369 22.61 -24.00 -13.86
CA ALA A 369 22.97 -24.84 -15.01
C ALA A 369 22.41 -24.26 -16.32
N LEU A 370 21.12 -23.88 -16.33
CA LEU A 370 20.49 -23.24 -17.49
C LEU A 370 21.18 -21.93 -17.85
N HIS A 371 21.44 -21.06 -16.87
CA HIS A 371 22.15 -19.81 -17.10
C HIS A 371 23.56 -20.04 -17.71
N ARG A 372 24.28 -21.08 -17.25
CA ARG A 372 25.59 -21.43 -17.82
C ARG A 372 25.49 -21.94 -19.26
N MET A 373 24.45 -22.70 -19.59
CA MET A 373 24.20 -23.17 -20.96
C MET A 373 23.82 -22.02 -21.91
N LEU A 374 23.10 -21.02 -21.41
CA LEU A 374 22.68 -19.84 -22.17
C LEU A 374 23.75 -18.75 -22.24
N ALA A 375 24.83 -18.84 -21.45
CA ALA A 375 25.88 -17.85 -21.45
C ALA A 375 26.63 -17.88 -22.80
N PRO A 376 26.78 -16.74 -23.49
CA PRO A 376 27.55 -16.71 -24.73
C PRO A 376 29.01 -17.12 -24.45
N PRO A 377 29.68 -17.80 -25.41
CA PRO A 377 31.09 -18.13 -25.26
C PRO A 377 31.90 -16.84 -25.03
N PRO A 378 32.98 -16.90 -24.23
CA PRO A 378 33.84 -15.75 -24.00
C PRO A 378 34.43 -15.29 -25.34
N ASP A 379 33.93 -14.18 -25.86
CA ASP A 379 34.42 -13.59 -27.10
C ASP A 379 35.79 -12.98 -26.84
N ALA A 380 36.84 -13.67 -27.29
CA ALA A 380 38.23 -13.24 -27.17
C ALA A 380 38.56 -12.02 -28.05
N SER A 381 37.65 -11.63 -28.96
CA SER A 381 37.86 -10.56 -29.96
C SER A 381 37.03 -9.29 -29.73
N ALA A 382 36.11 -9.30 -28.77
CA ALA A 382 35.28 -8.13 -28.49
C ALA A 382 36.12 -7.00 -27.83
N PRO A 383 36.04 -5.75 -28.32
CA PRO A 383 36.75 -4.63 -27.72
C PRO A 383 36.36 -4.51 -26.24
N LYS A 384 37.35 -4.32 -25.36
CA LYS A 384 37.17 -4.12 -23.91
C LYS A 384 36.29 -2.90 -23.67
N LYS A 385 34.96 -3.07 -23.70
CA LYS A 385 34.02 -2.01 -23.31
C LYS A 385 34.31 -1.64 -21.86
N THR A 386 34.68 -0.38 -21.63
CA THR A 386 34.90 0.19 -20.31
C THR A 386 33.56 0.30 -19.58
N GLY A 387 33.24 -0.70 -18.76
CA GLY A 387 32.05 -0.74 -17.93
C GLY A 387 31.63 -2.16 -17.56
N ARG A 388 31.08 -2.36 -16.36
CA ARG A 388 30.53 -3.66 -15.93
C ARG A 388 29.36 -4.01 -16.84
N ARG A 389 29.43 -5.13 -17.58
CA ARG A 389 28.29 -5.64 -18.37
C ARG A 389 27.08 -5.80 -17.43
N LYS A 390 25.92 -5.28 -17.84
CA LYS A 390 24.67 -5.43 -17.06
C LYS A 390 24.37 -6.91 -16.92
N GLN A 391 24.35 -7.40 -15.68
CA GLN A 391 24.01 -8.79 -15.39
C GLN A 391 22.52 -9.04 -15.67
N ASP A 392 22.23 -10.20 -16.26
CA ASP A 392 20.86 -10.61 -16.59
C ASP A 392 19.97 -10.72 -15.34
N ASP A 393 18.68 -10.38 -15.49
CA ASP A 393 17.72 -10.33 -14.38
C ASP A 393 17.53 -11.73 -13.76
N ALA A 394 17.53 -12.79 -14.57
CA ALA A 394 17.40 -14.16 -14.08
C ALA A 394 18.60 -14.56 -13.21
N LYS A 395 19.81 -14.20 -13.64
CA LYS A 395 21.03 -14.41 -12.85
C LYS A 395 21.04 -13.58 -11.56
N ASN A 396 20.59 -12.33 -11.61
CA ASN A 396 20.44 -11.49 -10.41
C ASN A 396 19.48 -12.10 -9.40
N LEU A 397 18.37 -12.71 -9.84
CA LEU A 397 17.45 -13.39 -8.94
C LEU A 397 18.06 -14.66 -8.35
N LEU A 398 18.72 -15.51 -9.17
CA LEU A 398 19.41 -16.71 -8.68
C LEU A 398 20.47 -16.37 -7.62
N ASP A 399 21.30 -15.36 -7.87
CA ASP A 399 22.30 -14.90 -6.92
C ASP A 399 21.67 -14.39 -5.62
N ALA A 400 20.58 -13.65 -5.72
CA ALA A 400 19.88 -13.14 -4.54
C ALA A 400 19.22 -14.25 -3.72
N LEU A 401 18.58 -15.23 -4.38
CA LEU A 401 17.98 -16.39 -3.73
C LEU A 401 19.05 -17.23 -3.01
N LEU A 402 20.19 -17.48 -3.65
CA LEU A 402 21.29 -18.22 -3.05
C LEU A 402 21.93 -17.45 -1.87
N ALA A 403 22.33 -16.20 -2.09
CA ALA A 403 23.03 -15.40 -1.08
C ALA A 403 22.15 -15.06 0.14
N ARG A 404 20.82 -15.04 -0.04
CA ARG A 404 19.86 -14.73 1.02
C ARG A 404 19.00 -15.93 1.42
N ALA A 405 19.42 -17.16 1.13
CA ALA A 405 18.61 -18.36 1.36
C ALA A 405 18.06 -18.43 2.80
N GLU A 406 18.89 -18.10 3.81
CA GLU A 406 18.44 -18.03 5.21
C GLU A 406 17.32 -17.01 5.42
N GLN A 407 17.45 -15.81 4.84
CA GLN A 407 16.45 -14.74 4.95
C GLN A 407 15.15 -15.08 4.20
N VAL A 408 15.26 -15.79 3.07
CA VAL A 408 14.13 -16.26 2.26
C VAL A 408 13.37 -17.37 2.98
N LEU A 409 14.08 -18.29 3.63
CA LEU A 409 13.52 -19.51 4.23
C LEU A 409 13.25 -19.39 5.74
N ALA A 410 13.59 -18.25 6.36
CA ALA A 410 13.41 -18.02 7.80
C ALA A 410 12.01 -18.36 8.33
N PHE A 411 10.96 -18.17 7.52
CA PHE A 411 9.57 -18.47 7.90
C PHE A 411 9.26 -19.97 8.04
N LEU A 412 10.17 -20.87 7.63
CA LEU A 412 10.05 -22.31 7.90
C LEU A 412 10.49 -22.65 9.33
N ASP A 413 11.43 -21.87 9.87
CA ASP A 413 12.01 -22.03 11.21
C ASP A 413 11.29 -21.24 12.29
N ASP A 414 10.65 -20.12 11.91
CA ASP A 414 9.82 -19.29 12.77
C ASP A 414 8.49 -18.98 12.08
N LEU A 415 7.44 -19.70 12.47
CA LEU A 415 6.10 -19.55 11.92
C LEU A 415 5.41 -18.25 12.34
N ALA A 416 5.98 -17.46 13.26
CA ALA A 416 5.50 -16.09 13.52
C ALA A 416 5.85 -15.14 12.36
N VAL A 417 6.88 -15.47 11.57
CA VAL A 417 7.29 -14.72 10.38
C VAL A 417 6.37 -15.12 9.21
N PRO A 418 5.57 -14.20 8.63
CA PRO A 418 4.83 -14.50 7.41
C PRO A 418 5.76 -14.44 6.18
N ILE A 419 5.46 -15.25 5.16
CA ILE A 419 6.19 -15.21 3.88
C ILE A 419 6.08 -13.83 3.20
N SER A 420 4.97 -13.12 3.40
CA SER A 420 4.70 -11.81 2.79
C SER A 420 4.38 -10.76 3.87
N PRO A 421 5.01 -9.57 3.84
CA PRO A 421 4.64 -8.40 4.62
C PRO A 421 3.39 -7.74 4.02
N ASN A 422 2.30 -8.50 3.85
CA ASN A 422 1.03 -7.99 3.33
C ASN A 422 0.57 -6.73 4.10
N GLN A 423 1.03 -6.54 5.34
CA GLN A 423 0.69 -5.37 6.13
C GLN A 423 1.39 -4.09 5.66
N ALA A 424 2.73 -4.06 5.60
CA ALA A 424 3.47 -2.87 5.15
C ALA A 424 3.10 -2.46 3.73
N GLU A 425 3.01 -3.42 2.80
CA GLU A 425 2.63 -3.13 1.40
C GLU A 425 1.21 -2.54 1.30
N ARG A 426 0.25 -3.05 2.07
CA ARG A 426 -1.13 -2.52 2.10
C ARG A 426 -1.19 -1.11 2.70
N ASP A 427 -0.49 -0.88 3.79
CA ASP A 427 -0.40 0.43 4.43
C ASP A 427 0.23 1.43 3.44
N LEU A 428 1.40 1.11 2.91
CA LEU A 428 2.15 1.97 2.01
C LEU A 428 1.44 2.26 0.68
N ARG A 429 0.65 1.31 0.16
CA ARG A 429 -0.19 1.50 -1.03
C ARG A 429 -1.07 2.74 -0.93
N MET A 430 -1.46 3.15 0.26
CA MET A 430 -2.31 4.32 0.46
C MET A 430 -1.64 5.63 0.03
N ILE A 431 -0.31 5.69 -0.04
CA ILE A 431 0.43 6.82 -0.65
C ILE A 431 0.13 6.93 -2.15
N LYS A 432 0.05 5.79 -2.85
CA LYS A 432 -0.31 5.75 -4.28
C LYS A 432 -1.78 6.06 -4.49
N VAL A 433 -2.64 5.59 -3.60
CA VAL A 433 -4.08 5.93 -3.64
C VAL A 433 -4.27 7.43 -3.43
N GLN A 434 -3.58 8.03 -2.47
CA GLN A 434 -3.60 9.48 -2.24
C GLN A 434 -3.21 10.26 -3.50
N GLN A 435 -2.12 9.85 -4.15
CA GLN A 435 -1.68 10.46 -5.40
C GLN A 435 -2.69 10.34 -6.53
N LYS A 436 -3.41 9.22 -6.58
CA LYS A 436 -4.40 8.95 -7.63
C LYS A 436 -5.70 9.72 -7.40
N ILE A 437 -6.16 9.82 -6.15
CA ILE A 437 -7.46 10.41 -5.82
C ILE A 437 -7.33 11.92 -5.56
N SER A 438 -6.39 12.34 -4.72
CA SER A 438 -6.25 13.72 -4.26
C SER A 438 -5.03 14.43 -4.83
N GLY A 439 -4.24 13.76 -5.67
CA GLY A 439 -3.02 14.31 -6.25
C GLY A 439 -1.83 14.34 -5.27
N THR A 440 -0.85 15.17 -5.59
CA THR A 440 0.46 15.19 -4.90
C THR A 440 0.49 16.21 -3.76
N PHE A 441 1.39 16.02 -2.79
CA PHE A 441 1.51 16.95 -1.66
C PHE A 441 2.08 18.30 -2.12
N ARG A 442 1.40 19.39 -1.75
CA ARG A 442 1.82 20.77 -2.08
C ARG A 442 2.78 21.38 -1.06
N SER A 443 2.96 20.75 0.09
CA SER A 443 3.86 21.23 1.15
C SER A 443 4.50 20.10 1.96
N ALA A 444 5.62 20.40 2.62
CA ALA A 444 6.31 19.47 3.50
C ALA A 444 5.48 19.21 4.77
N GLU A 445 4.82 20.25 5.26
CA GLU A 445 3.90 20.24 6.39
C GLU A 445 2.69 19.35 6.08
N GLY A 446 2.17 19.39 4.85
CA GLY A 446 1.07 18.53 4.42
C GLY A 446 1.47 17.05 4.33
N ALA A 447 2.66 16.75 3.79
CA ALA A 447 3.18 15.38 3.76
C ALA A 447 3.45 14.84 5.18
N THR A 448 3.94 15.70 6.08
CA THR A 448 4.17 15.37 7.49
C THR A 448 2.86 15.09 8.21
N ALA A 449 1.88 15.99 8.09
CA ALA A 449 0.58 15.82 8.71
C ALA A 449 -0.12 14.54 8.24
N PHE A 450 -0.05 14.25 6.94
CA PHE A 450 -0.55 12.99 6.38
C PHE A 450 0.11 11.77 7.03
N CYS A 451 1.44 11.75 7.13
CA CYS A 451 2.15 10.62 7.74
C CYS A 451 1.76 10.46 9.22
N VAL A 452 1.72 11.55 9.99
CA VAL A 452 1.38 11.53 11.42
C VAL A 452 -0.04 11.02 11.66
N ILE A 453 -1.02 11.64 10.99
CA ILE A 453 -2.44 11.31 11.17
C ILE A 453 -2.72 9.88 10.71
N ARG A 454 -2.14 9.47 9.58
CA ARG A 454 -2.36 8.12 9.05
C ARG A 454 -1.68 7.04 9.90
N SER A 455 -0.53 7.33 10.50
CA SER A 455 0.12 6.44 11.47
C SER A 455 -0.80 6.14 12.65
N TYR A 456 -1.37 7.20 13.24
CA TYR A 456 -2.32 7.08 14.34
C TYR A 456 -3.59 6.34 13.92
N LEU A 457 -4.25 6.75 12.83
CA LEU A 457 -5.51 6.15 12.40
C LEU A 457 -5.36 4.69 11.94
N SER A 458 -4.29 4.34 11.22
CA SER A 458 -4.01 2.94 10.84
C SER A 458 -3.77 2.08 12.09
N THR A 459 -3.04 2.59 13.09
CA THR A 459 -2.85 1.92 14.38
C THR A 459 -4.19 1.74 15.12
N MET A 460 -5.00 2.80 15.24
CA MET A 460 -6.32 2.73 15.89
C MET A 460 -7.24 1.72 15.20
N ARG A 461 -7.22 1.68 13.86
CA ARG A 461 -7.98 0.70 13.07
C ARG A 461 -7.54 -0.73 13.35
N LYS A 462 -6.23 -0.99 13.43
CA LYS A 462 -5.67 -2.31 13.79
C LYS A 462 -6.12 -2.73 15.19
N GLN A 463 -6.27 -1.79 16.12
CA GLN A 463 -6.71 -2.03 17.49
C GLN A 463 -8.24 -2.02 17.67
N GLY A 464 -9.01 -2.11 16.57
CA GLY A 464 -10.47 -2.18 16.63
C GLY A 464 -11.18 -0.90 17.08
N ARG A 465 -10.47 0.24 17.13
CA ARG A 465 -11.06 1.53 17.53
C ARG A 465 -11.79 2.20 16.37
N SER A 466 -12.85 2.94 16.70
CA SER A 466 -13.50 3.84 15.73
C SER A 466 -12.55 4.98 15.38
N MET A 467 -12.22 5.10 14.09
CA MET A 467 -11.30 6.13 13.60
C MET A 467 -11.86 7.54 13.80
N LEU A 468 -13.18 7.70 13.64
CA LEU A 468 -13.83 8.99 13.85
C LEU A 468 -13.80 9.38 15.32
N ALA A 469 -14.13 8.45 16.22
CA ALA A 469 -14.03 8.71 17.67
C ALA A 469 -12.59 9.03 18.10
N ALA A 470 -11.62 8.28 17.56
CA ALA A 470 -10.20 8.52 17.82
C ALA A 470 -9.73 9.89 17.34
N MET A 471 -10.28 10.40 16.23
CA MET A 471 -9.97 11.74 15.72
C MET A 471 -10.71 12.84 16.49
N THR A 472 -11.95 12.59 16.94
CA THR A 472 -12.65 13.51 17.87
C THR A 472 -11.85 13.71 19.14
N ALA A 473 -11.34 12.62 19.73
CA ALA A 473 -10.50 12.68 20.91
C ALA A 473 -9.19 13.47 20.69
N VAL A 474 -8.65 13.48 19.46
CA VAL A 474 -7.50 14.35 19.11
C VAL A 474 -7.87 15.82 19.21
N PHE A 475 -9.02 16.23 18.68
CA PHE A 475 -9.48 17.64 18.76
C PHE A 475 -9.99 18.02 20.15
N GLU A 476 -10.37 17.06 20.99
CA GLU A 476 -10.64 17.26 22.41
C GLU A 476 -9.35 17.32 23.25
N GLY A 477 -8.17 17.16 22.64
CA GLY A 477 -6.88 17.21 23.33
C GLY A 477 -6.54 15.95 24.13
N SER A 478 -7.28 14.86 23.93
CA SER A 478 -7.09 13.58 24.62
C SER A 478 -7.01 12.39 23.64
N PRO A 479 -6.00 12.33 22.74
CA PRO A 479 -5.85 11.21 21.80
C PRO A 479 -5.88 9.85 22.52
N PHE A 480 -6.54 8.86 21.91
CA PHE A 480 -6.60 7.53 22.49
C PHE A 480 -5.20 6.95 22.67
N SER A 481 -4.98 6.32 23.82
CA SER A 481 -3.75 5.59 24.10
C SER A 481 -3.59 4.43 23.10
N ILE A 482 -2.37 4.24 22.61
CA ILE A 482 -2.03 3.08 21.80
C ILE A 482 -1.98 1.87 22.73
N ALA A 483 -2.88 0.91 22.53
CA ALA A 483 -2.84 -0.35 23.27
C ALA A 483 -1.56 -1.10 22.92
N TRP A 484 -0.91 -1.66 23.93
CA TRP A 484 0.25 -2.51 23.79
C TRP A 484 -0.13 -3.92 24.22
N GLU A 485 -0.08 -4.87 23.29
CA GLU A 485 0.15 -6.26 23.64
C GLU A 485 1.64 -6.56 23.33
N PRO A 486 2.47 -6.88 24.33
CA PRO A 486 3.73 -7.56 24.06
C PRO A 486 3.40 -8.86 23.33
N GLY A 487 4.02 -9.06 22.16
CA GLY A 487 3.63 -10.09 21.20
C GLY A 487 3.44 -11.47 21.79
N THR A 488 2.29 -12.07 21.48
CA THR A 488 2.10 -13.51 21.41
C THR A 488 3.00 -14.12 20.36
#